data_AF-A0A848BPC9-F1
#
_entry.id   AF-A0A848BPC9-F1
#
_cell.length_a   1.000
_cell.length_b   1.000
_cell.length_c   1.000
_cell.angle_alpha   90.00
_cell.angle_beta   90.00
_cell.angle_gamma   90.00
#
_symmetry.space_group_name_H-M   'P 1'
#
loop_
_entity.id
_entity.type
_entity.pdbx_description
1 polymer ?
#
loop_
_entity_poly.entity_id
_entity_poly.type
_entity_poly.pdbx_seq_one_letter_code
_entity_poly.pdbx_strand_id
1 'polypeptide(L)'
;MITKDMTLADVVKAHPNTIGFLNGLHLDYCCGGHDPIAMAVREKGLDVDKFLAELNQVAAKKATQRDVHDDIEAFKTLKVTEMLDDLEATHHVTDRRLMAETEELLNKILIVHYPHHGKMLTRLHHLYAGLKAELEEHFAKEEQLVFPLMRQHPHPDSQTLALIQDLETEHTGAGDVIKEIQELTDNFTPPADACPTFRHTYVVMEQLFDDIFIHIFKENSIAFPEYAEQV
;
A
#
# COMPACT_ATOMS: atom_id res chain seq x y z
N MET A 1 12.16 -0.98 -21.64
CA MET A 1 13.36 -0.98 -20.77
C MET A 1 13.14 0.15 -19.79
N ILE A 2 13.18 -0.16 -18.50
CA ILE A 2 12.94 0.79 -17.42
C ILE A 2 14.15 1.73 -17.30
N THR A 3 13.90 3.03 -17.27
CA THR A 3 14.95 4.07 -17.16
C THR A 3 14.81 4.84 -15.85
N LYS A 4 15.88 5.54 -15.46
CA LYS A 4 15.95 6.34 -14.23
C LYS A 4 14.97 7.52 -14.18
N ASP A 5 14.47 7.94 -15.34
CA ASP A 5 13.57 9.08 -15.52
C ASP A 5 12.10 8.66 -15.53
N MET A 6 11.82 7.34 -15.57
CA MET A 6 10.48 6.82 -15.30
C MET A 6 10.15 6.95 -13.81
N THR A 7 8.87 6.88 -13.49
CA THR A 7 8.37 6.86 -12.11
C THR A 7 8.18 5.41 -11.63
N LEU A 8 8.15 5.18 -10.31
CA LEU A 8 7.88 3.84 -9.77
C LEU A 8 6.44 3.40 -10.08
N ALA A 9 5.49 4.34 -10.05
CA ALA A 9 4.09 4.08 -10.42
C ALA A 9 3.97 3.62 -11.88
N ASP A 10 4.65 4.28 -12.83
CA ASP A 10 4.65 3.87 -14.23
C ASP A 10 5.25 2.47 -14.42
N VAL A 11 6.30 2.16 -13.66
CA VAL A 11 6.92 0.83 -13.70
C VAL A 11 5.93 -0.22 -13.22
N VAL A 12 5.28 -0.02 -12.08
CA VAL A 12 4.30 -1.00 -11.56
C VAL A 12 3.10 -1.11 -12.49
N LYS A 13 2.64 0.00 -13.07
CA LYS A 13 1.56 0.01 -14.07
C LYS A 13 1.95 -0.74 -15.35
N ALA A 14 3.21 -0.72 -15.78
CA ALA A 14 3.67 -1.47 -16.95
C ALA A 14 4.12 -2.91 -16.64
N HIS A 15 4.60 -3.13 -15.42
CA HIS A 15 5.26 -4.36 -14.98
C HIS A 15 4.85 -4.71 -13.53
N PRO A 16 3.59 -5.12 -13.27
CA PRO A 16 3.14 -5.38 -11.90
C PRO A 16 3.96 -6.45 -11.15
N ASN A 17 4.64 -7.33 -11.89
CA ASN A 17 5.58 -8.31 -11.34
C ASN A 17 6.79 -7.70 -10.61
N THR A 18 7.01 -6.39 -10.66
CA THR A 18 8.04 -5.69 -9.88
C THR A 18 7.63 -5.36 -8.46
N ILE A 19 6.33 -5.42 -8.11
CA ILE A 19 5.82 -5.03 -6.77
C ILE A 19 6.59 -5.76 -5.66
N GLY A 20 6.67 -7.08 -5.71
CA GLY A 20 7.38 -7.85 -4.66
C GLY A 20 8.85 -7.45 -4.50
N PHE A 21 9.51 -7.00 -5.57
CA PHE A 21 10.87 -6.47 -5.48
C PHE A 21 10.90 -5.08 -4.82
N LEU A 22 9.93 -4.21 -5.13
CA LEU A 22 9.83 -2.87 -4.55
C LEU A 22 9.42 -2.92 -3.07
N ASN A 23 8.47 -3.78 -2.70
CA ASN A 23 8.06 -4.01 -1.30
C ASN A 23 9.23 -4.50 -0.46
N GLY A 24 10.02 -5.44 -0.98
CA GLY A 24 11.23 -5.93 -0.30
C GLY A 24 12.33 -4.88 -0.12
N LEU A 25 12.23 -3.73 -0.81
CA LEU A 25 13.10 -2.57 -0.63
C LEU A 25 12.42 -1.40 0.09
N HIS A 26 11.15 -1.58 0.51
CA HIS A 26 10.31 -0.56 1.14
C HIS A 26 10.28 0.75 0.34
N LEU A 27 10.11 0.61 -0.99
CA LEU A 27 9.97 1.72 -1.92
C LEU A 27 8.50 2.02 -2.17
N ASP A 28 8.15 3.31 -2.05
CA ASP A 28 6.80 3.81 -2.25
C ASP A 28 6.52 4.01 -3.75
N TYR A 29 5.66 3.15 -4.31
CA TYR A 29 5.21 3.21 -5.70
C TYR A 29 3.76 3.65 -5.86
N CYS A 30 3.05 3.91 -4.75
CA CYS A 30 1.60 4.13 -4.74
C CYS A 30 1.22 5.59 -4.38
N CYS A 31 1.82 6.18 -3.34
CA CYS A 31 1.53 7.55 -2.90
C CYS A 31 2.62 8.51 -3.40
N GLY A 32 3.89 8.16 -3.15
CA GLY A 32 5.08 8.89 -3.60
C GLY A 32 5.64 8.39 -4.94
N GLY A 33 4.94 7.46 -5.60
CA GLY A 33 5.43 6.75 -6.78
C GLY A 33 5.62 7.61 -8.04
N HIS A 34 5.30 8.90 -8.00
CA HIS A 34 5.33 9.84 -9.12
C HIS A 34 6.67 10.56 -9.31
N ASP A 35 7.59 10.45 -8.34
CA ASP A 35 8.93 11.00 -8.51
C ASP A 35 9.79 10.13 -9.44
N PRO A 36 10.78 10.73 -10.14
CA PRO A 36 11.73 9.95 -10.92
C PRO A 36 12.43 8.89 -10.07
N ILE A 37 12.55 7.66 -10.59
CA ILE A 37 13.23 6.54 -9.91
C ILE A 37 14.61 6.93 -9.38
N ALA A 38 15.36 7.74 -10.13
CA ALA A 38 16.67 8.21 -9.71
C ALA A 38 16.66 8.97 -8.37
N MET A 39 15.57 9.68 -8.06
CA MET A 39 15.40 10.42 -6.81
C MET A 39 15.02 9.47 -5.68
N ALA A 40 13.91 8.74 -5.84
CA ALA A 40 13.41 7.80 -4.82
C ALA A 40 14.46 6.78 -4.36
N VAL A 41 15.26 6.26 -5.30
CA VAL A 41 16.32 5.28 -5.01
C VAL A 41 17.51 5.91 -4.27
N ARG A 42 17.89 7.15 -4.63
CA ARG A 42 19.01 7.85 -3.96
C ARG A 42 18.68 8.25 -2.53
N GLU A 43 17.45 8.62 -2.25
CA GLU A 43 16.99 8.97 -0.91
C GLU A 43 17.09 7.77 0.06
N LYS A 44 16.89 6.55 -0.45
CA LYS A 44 17.13 5.30 0.28
C LYS A 44 18.60 4.86 0.32
N GLY A 45 19.53 5.65 -0.23
CA GLY A 45 20.96 5.34 -0.25
C GLY A 45 21.34 4.18 -1.18
N LEU A 46 20.49 3.84 -2.14
CA LEU A 46 20.71 2.75 -3.09
C LEU A 46 21.49 3.22 -4.33
N ASP A 47 22.25 2.32 -4.94
CA ASP A 47 22.93 2.56 -6.21
C ASP A 47 21.92 2.49 -7.36
N VAL A 48 21.71 3.61 -8.06
CA VAL A 48 20.69 3.76 -9.11
C VAL A 48 20.92 2.80 -10.28
N ASP A 49 22.17 2.61 -10.72
CA ASP A 49 22.47 1.79 -11.89
C ASP A 49 22.30 0.29 -11.55
N LYS A 50 22.74 -0.13 -10.36
CA LYS A 50 22.51 -1.47 -9.85
C LYS A 50 21.02 -1.75 -9.67
N PHE A 51 20.28 -0.82 -9.05
CA PHE A 51 18.84 -0.94 -8.87
C PHE A 51 18.11 -1.10 -10.20
N LEU A 52 18.40 -0.25 -11.20
CA LEU A 52 17.78 -0.34 -12.52
C LEU A 52 18.10 -1.64 -13.23
N ALA A 53 19.32 -2.16 -13.09
CA ALA A 53 19.70 -3.45 -13.65
C ALA A 53 18.87 -4.60 -13.04
N GLU A 54 18.72 -4.62 -11.72
CA GLU A 54 17.92 -5.62 -11.00
C GLU A 54 16.43 -5.48 -11.33
N LEU A 55 15.89 -4.26 -11.32
CA LEU A 55 14.50 -3.98 -11.65
C LEU A 55 14.15 -4.40 -13.09
N ASN A 56 15.02 -4.09 -14.07
CA ASN A 56 14.82 -4.55 -15.45
C ASN A 56 14.90 -6.09 -15.56
N GLN A 57 15.74 -6.76 -14.76
CA GLN A 57 15.76 -8.22 -14.74
C GLN A 57 14.48 -8.82 -14.15
N VAL A 58 13.92 -8.22 -13.10
CA VAL A 58 12.64 -8.64 -12.53
C VAL A 58 11.51 -8.41 -13.54
N ALA A 59 11.43 -7.22 -14.13
CA ALA A 59 10.43 -6.86 -15.13
C ALA A 59 10.46 -7.77 -16.37
N ALA A 60 11.66 -8.20 -16.81
CA ALA A 60 11.82 -9.10 -17.97
C ALA A 60 11.48 -10.57 -17.70
N LYS A 61 11.38 -10.99 -16.43
CA LYS A 61 10.97 -12.35 -16.09
C LYS A 61 9.47 -12.49 -16.30
N LYS A 62 9.03 -13.62 -16.87
CA LYS A 62 7.63 -14.03 -16.78
C LYS A 62 7.27 -14.17 -15.31
N ALA A 63 6.18 -13.54 -14.88
CA ALA A 63 5.74 -13.56 -13.49
C ALA A 63 5.72 -15.00 -12.94
N THR A 64 6.58 -15.26 -11.96
CA THR A 64 6.62 -16.55 -11.25
C THR A 64 5.61 -16.60 -10.12
N GLN A 65 5.25 -15.43 -9.57
CA GLN A 65 4.12 -15.22 -8.67
C GLN A 65 2.93 -14.77 -9.52
N ARG A 66 2.00 -15.70 -9.73
CA ARG A 66 0.82 -15.48 -10.58
C ARG A 66 -0.24 -14.60 -9.94
N ASP A 67 -0.25 -14.43 -8.61
CA ASP A 67 -1.40 -13.82 -7.93
C ASP A 67 -1.52 -12.31 -8.18
N VAL A 68 -0.59 -11.50 -7.67
CA VAL A 68 -0.68 -10.02 -7.74
C VAL A 68 -0.56 -9.48 -9.17
N HIS A 69 0.26 -10.11 -10.01
CA HIS A 69 0.42 -9.66 -11.40
C HIS A 69 -0.84 -9.91 -12.22
N ASP A 70 -1.39 -11.13 -12.18
CA ASP A 70 -2.58 -11.46 -12.96
C ASP A 70 -3.79 -10.69 -12.42
N ASP A 71 -3.85 -10.44 -11.11
CA ASP A 71 -4.86 -9.60 -10.45
C ASP A 71 -4.84 -8.15 -10.97
N ILE A 72 -3.68 -7.47 -10.97
CA ILE A 72 -3.58 -6.09 -11.48
C ILE A 72 -3.84 -6.02 -12.99
N GLU A 73 -3.38 -7.00 -13.77
CA GLU A 73 -3.68 -7.03 -15.20
C GLU A 73 -5.18 -7.25 -15.47
N ALA A 74 -5.84 -8.12 -14.70
CA ALA A 74 -7.29 -8.30 -14.78
C ALA A 74 -8.01 -7.01 -14.39
N PHE A 75 -7.59 -6.36 -13.30
CA PHE A 75 -8.17 -5.12 -12.78
C PHE A 75 -8.17 -4.00 -13.84
N LYS A 76 -7.07 -3.82 -14.58
CA LYS A 76 -6.97 -2.81 -15.66
C LYS A 76 -7.97 -3.00 -16.81
N THR A 77 -8.54 -4.20 -16.96
CA THR A 77 -9.53 -4.48 -18.02
C THR A 77 -10.97 -4.22 -17.61
N LEU A 78 -11.20 -3.94 -16.32
CA LEU A 78 -12.51 -3.64 -15.76
C LEU A 78 -12.97 -2.24 -16.15
N LYS A 79 -14.28 -2.01 -16.16
CA LYS A 79 -14.82 -0.64 -16.12
C LYS A 79 -14.66 -0.07 -14.73
N VAL A 80 -14.63 1.25 -14.59
CA VAL A 80 -14.51 1.90 -13.27
C VAL A 80 -15.53 1.36 -12.26
N THR A 81 -16.80 1.17 -12.63
CA THR A 81 -17.80 0.60 -11.69
C THR A 81 -17.41 -0.80 -11.19
N GLU A 82 -16.81 -1.63 -12.05
CA GLU A 82 -16.34 -2.97 -11.70
C GLU A 82 -15.02 -2.92 -10.92
N MET A 83 -14.16 -1.92 -11.17
CA MET A 83 -12.97 -1.66 -10.34
C MET A 83 -13.37 -1.30 -8.91
N LEU A 84 -14.35 -0.43 -8.72
CA LEU A 84 -14.85 -0.06 -7.39
C LEU A 84 -15.43 -1.26 -6.64
N ASP A 85 -16.20 -2.09 -7.34
CA ASP A 85 -16.76 -3.33 -6.76
C ASP A 85 -15.64 -4.33 -6.39
N ASP A 86 -14.56 -4.41 -7.18
CA ASP A 86 -13.39 -5.25 -6.90
C ASP A 86 -12.62 -4.77 -5.66
N LEU A 87 -12.33 -3.47 -5.56
CA LEU A 87 -11.66 -2.85 -4.40
C LEU A 87 -12.42 -3.12 -3.09
N GLU A 88 -13.74 -2.89 -3.10
CA GLU A 88 -14.62 -3.15 -1.96
C GLU A 88 -14.66 -4.64 -1.59
N ALA A 89 -14.70 -5.54 -2.59
CA ALA A 89 -14.84 -6.98 -2.37
C ALA A 89 -13.52 -7.69 -2.00
N THR A 90 -12.37 -7.08 -2.32
CA THR A 90 -11.04 -7.68 -2.14
C THR A 90 -10.27 -6.98 -1.03
N HIS A 91 -9.77 -5.77 -1.30
CA HIS A 91 -8.88 -5.01 -0.41
C HIS A 91 -9.61 -4.55 0.85
N HIS A 92 -10.78 -3.91 0.73
CA HIS A 92 -11.49 -3.41 1.92
C HIS A 92 -11.91 -4.52 2.89
N VAL A 93 -12.24 -5.71 2.38
CA VAL A 93 -12.55 -6.90 3.20
C VAL A 93 -11.27 -7.45 3.84
N THR A 94 -10.19 -7.52 3.06
CA THR A 94 -8.90 -8.07 3.50
C THR A 94 -8.25 -7.19 4.55
N ASP A 95 -8.17 -5.88 4.31
CA ASP A 95 -7.64 -4.87 5.21
C ASP A 95 -8.39 -4.87 6.54
N ARG A 96 -9.73 -4.85 6.54
CA ARG A 96 -10.51 -4.92 7.79
C ARG A 96 -10.23 -6.19 8.60
N ARG A 97 -10.09 -7.33 7.93
CA ARG A 97 -9.75 -8.60 8.60
C ARG A 97 -8.35 -8.56 9.20
N LEU A 98 -7.35 -8.12 8.42
CA LEU A 98 -5.96 -8.02 8.86
C LEU A 98 -5.77 -6.95 9.94
N MET A 99 -6.53 -5.86 9.89
CA MET A 99 -6.54 -4.84 10.93
C MET A 99 -7.06 -5.39 12.26
N ALA A 100 -8.16 -6.17 12.23
CA ALA A 100 -8.69 -6.80 13.43
C ALA A 100 -7.69 -7.81 14.03
N GLU A 101 -7.06 -8.64 13.20
CA GLU A 101 -6.04 -9.60 13.66
C GLU A 101 -4.79 -8.89 14.22
N THR A 102 -4.32 -7.85 13.55
CA THR A 102 -3.17 -7.04 13.98
C THR A 102 -3.43 -6.40 15.34
N GLU A 103 -4.62 -5.82 15.55
CA GLU A 103 -4.99 -5.21 16.83
C GLU A 103 -4.96 -6.24 17.97
N GLU A 104 -5.53 -7.42 17.76
CA GLU A 104 -5.52 -8.49 18.76
C GLU A 104 -4.08 -8.93 19.11
N LEU A 105 -3.24 -9.09 18.10
CA LEU A 105 -1.84 -9.54 18.25
C LEU A 105 -0.96 -8.47 18.89
N LEU A 106 -1.06 -7.21 18.48
CA LEU A 106 -0.33 -6.08 19.06
C LEU A 106 -0.62 -5.94 20.55
N ASN A 107 -1.89 -6.08 20.95
CA ASN A 107 -2.29 -6.06 22.36
C ASN A 107 -1.61 -7.19 23.16
N LYS A 108 -1.57 -8.42 22.62
CA LYS A 108 -0.92 -9.56 23.27
C LYS A 108 0.57 -9.32 23.47
N ILE A 109 1.28 -8.90 22.42
CA ILE A 109 2.74 -8.74 22.51
C ILE A 109 3.12 -7.55 23.39
N LEU A 110 2.32 -6.48 23.40
CA LEU A 110 2.52 -5.34 24.30
C LEU A 110 2.49 -5.80 25.75
N ILE A 111 1.49 -6.58 26.16
CA ILE A 111 1.34 -7.05 27.54
C ILE A 111 2.50 -7.99 27.94
N VAL A 112 2.79 -8.98 27.10
CA VAL A 112 3.78 -10.03 27.44
C VAL A 112 5.21 -9.49 27.42
N HIS A 113 5.53 -8.63 26.46
CA HIS A 113 6.90 -8.14 26.26
C HIS A 113 7.14 -6.72 26.83
N TYR A 114 6.16 -6.11 27.52
CA TYR A 114 6.31 -4.78 28.12
C TYR A 114 7.60 -4.59 28.92
N PRO A 115 8.03 -5.53 29.79
CA PRO A 115 9.23 -5.32 30.62
C PRO A 115 10.52 -5.11 29.83
N HIS A 116 10.61 -5.65 28.62
CA HIS A 116 11.83 -5.60 27.79
C HIS A 116 11.69 -4.67 26.57
N HIS A 117 10.47 -4.54 26.02
CA HIS A 117 10.19 -3.84 24.75
C HIS A 117 9.11 -2.77 24.86
N GLY A 118 8.66 -2.43 26.08
CA GLY A 118 7.49 -1.57 26.31
C GLY A 118 7.55 -0.20 25.62
N LYS A 119 8.71 0.46 25.59
CA LYS A 119 8.83 1.77 24.91
C LYS A 119 8.51 1.68 23.41
N MET A 120 9.12 0.71 22.73
CA MET A 120 8.89 0.49 21.29
C MET A 120 7.46 0.03 21.05
N LEU A 121 6.99 -0.99 21.80
CA LEU A 121 5.65 -1.55 21.61
C LEU A 121 4.53 -0.55 21.91
N THR A 122 4.70 0.34 22.90
CA THR A 122 3.74 1.43 23.13
C THR A 122 3.72 2.44 21.98
N ARG A 123 4.88 2.78 21.39
CA ARG A 123 4.90 3.65 20.20
C ARG A 123 4.23 2.97 19.00
N LEU A 124 4.55 1.70 18.76
CA LEU A 124 3.96 0.91 17.69
C LEU A 124 2.44 0.82 17.83
N HIS A 125 1.95 0.58 19.04
CA HIS A 125 0.52 0.53 19.35
C HIS A 125 -0.18 1.86 19.05
N HIS A 126 0.42 3.00 19.45
CA HIS A 126 -0.16 4.32 19.15
C HIS A 126 -0.20 4.63 17.66
N LEU A 127 0.89 4.36 16.92
CA LEU A 127 0.94 4.58 15.47
C LEU A 127 -0.13 3.74 14.77
N TYR A 128 -0.20 2.45 15.13
CA TYR A 128 -1.18 1.55 14.56
C TYR A 128 -2.62 1.95 14.89
N ALA A 129 -2.92 2.36 16.13
CA ALA A 129 -4.28 2.77 16.49
C ALA A 129 -4.72 4.05 15.75
N GLY A 130 -3.78 4.98 15.50
CA GLY A 130 -4.02 6.15 14.67
C GLY A 130 -4.32 5.76 13.22
N LEU A 131 -3.43 4.98 12.61
CA LEU A 131 -3.60 4.47 11.23
C LEU A 131 -4.93 3.73 11.07
N LYS A 132 -5.28 2.84 11.99
CA LYS A 132 -6.54 2.10 11.96
C LYS A 132 -7.75 3.03 11.97
N ALA A 133 -7.75 4.05 12.82
CA ALA A 133 -8.86 5.00 12.90
C ALA A 133 -9.01 5.80 11.59
N GLU A 134 -7.89 6.22 10.98
CA GLU A 134 -7.86 6.91 9.70
C GLU A 134 -8.37 6.00 8.57
N LEU A 135 -7.91 4.75 8.48
CA LEU A 135 -8.38 3.78 7.49
C LEU A 135 -9.87 3.44 7.63
N GLU A 136 -10.37 3.31 8.86
CA GLU A 136 -11.79 3.04 9.10
C GLU A 136 -12.69 4.20 8.64
N GLU A 137 -12.27 5.45 8.88
CA GLU A 137 -12.95 6.64 8.35
C GLU A 137 -12.86 6.71 6.82
N HIS A 138 -11.68 6.46 6.28
CA HIS A 138 -11.38 6.46 4.85
C HIS A 138 -12.28 5.48 4.08
N PHE A 139 -12.32 4.21 4.47
CA PHE A 139 -13.18 3.22 3.81
C PHE A 139 -14.67 3.59 3.90
N ALA A 140 -15.11 4.20 5.02
CA ALA A 140 -16.49 4.67 5.12
C ALA A 140 -16.78 5.82 4.15
N LYS A 141 -15.82 6.73 3.94
CA LYS A 141 -15.91 7.82 2.97
C LYS A 141 -16.00 7.29 1.54
N GLU A 142 -15.19 6.30 1.19
CA GLU A 142 -15.21 5.67 -0.12
C GLU A 142 -16.54 4.97 -0.39
N GLU A 143 -16.89 4.01 0.46
CA GLU A 143 -18.04 3.12 0.26
C GLU A 143 -19.38 3.85 0.36
N GLN A 144 -19.48 4.87 1.22
CA GLN A 144 -20.77 5.54 1.49
C GLN A 144 -20.92 6.88 0.77
N LEU A 145 -19.84 7.45 0.22
CA LEU A 145 -19.89 8.75 -0.45
C LEU A 145 -19.20 8.74 -1.82
N VAL A 146 -17.89 8.52 -1.88
CA VAL A 146 -17.11 8.77 -3.11
C VAL A 146 -17.42 7.75 -4.20
N PHE A 147 -17.36 6.45 -3.90
CA PHE A 147 -17.64 5.40 -4.88
C PHE A 147 -19.10 5.44 -5.37
N PRO A 148 -20.13 5.63 -4.50
CA PRO A 148 -21.48 5.89 -4.96
C PRO A 148 -21.60 7.08 -5.92
N LEU A 149 -20.90 8.19 -5.67
CA LEU A 149 -20.89 9.35 -6.56
C LEU A 149 -20.24 9.02 -7.90
N MET A 150 -19.09 8.33 -7.91
CA MET A 150 -18.42 7.87 -9.13
C MET A 150 -19.32 6.96 -9.98
N ARG A 151 -20.09 6.07 -9.33
CA ARG A 151 -21.08 5.20 -10.01
C ARG A 151 -22.26 5.98 -10.58
N GLN A 152 -22.74 6.99 -9.87
CA GLN A 152 -23.91 7.80 -10.30
C GLN A 152 -23.56 8.81 -11.38
N HIS A 153 -22.35 9.38 -11.33
CA HIS A 153 -21.85 10.39 -12.24
C HIS A 153 -20.68 9.81 -13.04
N PRO A 154 -20.92 8.99 -14.07
CA PRO A 154 -19.85 8.36 -14.86
C PRO A 154 -18.98 9.38 -15.62
N HIS A 155 -19.51 10.58 -15.84
CA HIS A 155 -18.71 11.73 -16.26
C HIS A 155 -18.31 12.53 -15.03
N PRO A 156 -17.00 12.71 -14.77
CA PRO A 156 -16.52 13.34 -13.55
C PRO A 156 -16.93 14.81 -13.46
N ASP A 157 -17.56 15.18 -12.35
CA ASP A 157 -17.81 16.57 -11.99
C ASP A 157 -16.71 17.11 -11.05
N SER A 158 -16.62 18.43 -10.92
CA SER A 158 -15.59 19.06 -10.08
C SER A 158 -15.68 18.68 -8.61
N GLN A 159 -16.86 18.30 -8.12
CA GLN A 159 -17.06 17.93 -6.73
C GLN A 159 -16.52 16.52 -6.46
N THR A 160 -16.84 15.54 -7.30
CA THR A 160 -16.32 14.18 -7.18
C THR A 160 -14.80 14.17 -7.35
N LEU A 161 -14.26 14.94 -8.29
CA LEU A 161 -12.80 15.05 -8.47
C LEU A 161 -12.10 15.65 -7.26
N ALA A 162 -12.71 16.63 -6.58
CA ALA A 162 -12.15 17.17 -5.34
C ALA A 162 -12.14 16.14 -4.20
N LEU A 163 -13.20 15.32 -4.09
CA LEU A 163 -13.24 14.23 -3.10
C LEU A 163 -12.18 13.17 -3.36
N ILE A 164 -11.92 12.83 -4.63
CA ILE A 164 -10.83 11.91 -5.00
C ILE A 164 -9.47 12.48 -4.59
N GLN A 165 -9.22 13.77 -4.80
CA GLN A 165 -7.98 14.42 -4.35
C GLN A 165 -7.82 14.40 -2.83
N ASP A 166 -8.93 14.50 -2.08
CA ASP A 166 -8.90 14.34 -0.62
C ASP A 166 -8.50 12.89 -0.25
N LEU A 167 -9.03 11.87 -0.92
CA LEU A 167 -8.65 10.46 -0.71
C LEU A 167 -7.15 10.24 -1.00
N GLU A 168 -6.62 10.77 -2.11
CA GLU A 168 -5.18 10.69 -2.45
C GLU A 168 -4.29 11.35 -1.38
N THR A 169 -4.79 12.42 -0.73
CA THR A 169 -4.11 13.05 0.39
C THR A 169 -4.12 12.15 1.63
N GLU A 170 -5.25 11.51 1.92
CA GLU A 170 -5.38 10.52 3.01
C GLU A 170 -4.45 9.31 2.78
N HIS A 171 -4.33 8.83 1.55
CA HIS A 171 -3.37 7.77 1.17
C HIS A 171 -1.93 8.13 1.49
N THR A 172 -1.54 9.38 1.23
CA THR A 172 -0.20 9.87 1.56
C THR A 172 0.05 9.81 3.07
N GLY A 173 -0.94 10.25 3.87
CA GLY A 173 -0.87 10.18 5.33
C GLY A 173 -0.72 8.74 5.84
N ALA A 174 -1.55 7.82 5.34
CA ALA A 174 -1.47 6.40 5.70
C ALA A 174 -0.10 5.80 5.35
N GLY A 175 0.41 6.08 4.15
CA GLY A 175 1.73 5.63 3.69
C GLY A 175 2.86 6.14 4.59
N ASP A 176 2.79 7.39 5.04
CA ASP A 176 3.80 7.97 5.94
C ASP A 176 3.80 7.33 7.33
N VAL A 177 2.62 7.03 7.89
CA VAL A 177 2.51 6.30 9.16
C VAL A 177 3.06 4.87 9.02
N ILE A 178 2.78 4.19 7.90
CA ILE A 178 3.34 2.84 7.64
C ILE A 178 4.87 2.89 7.56
N LYS A 179 5.45 3.90 6.91
CA LYS A 179 6.91 4.09 6.87
C LYS A 179 7.49 4.30 8.28
N GLU A 180 6.83 5.10 9.12
CA GLU A 180 7.28 5.28 10.52
C GLU A 180 7.22 3.94 11.29
N ILE A 181 6.19 3.12 11.07
CA ILE A 181 6.09 1.78 11.66
C ILE A 181 7.22 0.86 11.16
N GLN A 182 7.51 0.86 9.87
CA GLN A 182 8.61 0.07 9.28
C GLN A 182 9.95 0.48 9.92
N GLU A 183 10.23 1.77 10.03
CA GLU A 183 11.45 2.27 10.68
C GLU A 183 11.53 1.89 12.17
N LEU A 184 10.43 2.05 12.91
CA LEU A 184 10.35 1.72 14.34
C LEU A 184 10.64 0.23 14.61
N THR A 185 10.22 -0.64 13.69
CA THR A 185 10.31 -2.10 13.81
C THR A 185 11.54 -2.71 13.13
N ASP A 186 12.46 -1.87 12.64
CA ASP A 186 13.62 -2.29 11.84
C ASP A 186 13.19 -3.19 10.68
N ASN A 187 12.22 -2.70 9.90
CA ASN A 187 11.53 -3.41 8.82
C ASN A 187 11.00 -4.78 9.28
N PHE A 188 10.24 -4.77 10.38
CA PHE A 188 9.69 -5.97 10.98
C PHE A 188 10.74 -7.04 11.32
N THR A 189 11.93 -6.63 11.77
CA THR A 189 12.94 -7.55 12.29
C THR A 189 12.67 -7.84 13.77
N PRO A 190 12.23 -9.05 14.17
CA PRO A 190 11.88 -9.33 15.55
C PRO A 190 13.13 -9.36 16.45
N PRO A 191 13.06 -8.87 17.70
CA PRO A 191 14.16 -8.96 18.64
C PRO A 191 14.53 -10.42 18.97
N ALA A 192 15.72 -10.63 19.51
CA ALA A 192 16.26 -11.98 19.76
C ALA A 192 15.37 -12.83 20.69
N ASP A 193 14.67 -12.18 21.63
CA ASP A 193 13.74 -12.79 22.59
C ASP A 193 12.28 -12.81 22.11
N ALA A 194 12.02 -12.45 20.85
CA ALA A 194 10.67 -12.48 20.26
C ALA A 194 10.08 -13.90 20.28
N CYS A 195 8.94 -14.05 20.95
CA CYS A 195 8.17 -15.28 20.95
C CYS A 195 7.47 -15.53 19.59
N PRO A 196 6.89 -16.72 19.35
CA PRO A 196 6.18 -17.00 18.10
C PRO A 196 5.05 -16.01 17.79
N THR A 197 4.29 -15.56 18.79
CA THR A 197 3.22 -14.57 18.62
C THR A 197 3.76 -13.22 18.15
N PHE A 198 4.90 -12.80 18.66
CA PHE A 198 5.56 -11.56 18.21
C PHE A 198 5.94 -11.65 16.74
N ARG A 199 6.59 -12.76 16.35
CA ARG A 199 6.98 -12.98 14.94
C ARG A 199 5.75 -13.03 14.02
N HIS A 200 4.68 -13.69 14.47
CA HIS A 200 3.41 -13.73 13.73
C HIS A 200 2.77 -12.35 13.61
N THR A 201 2.83 -11.52 14.66
CA THR A 201 2.33 -10.14 14.62
C THR A 201 2.98 -9.36 13.48
N TYR A 202 4.31 -9.45 13.37
CA TYR A 202 5.06 -8.79 12.32
C TYR A 202 4.68 -9.30 10.92
N VAL A 203 4.54 -10.62 10.74
CA VAL A 203 4.06 -11.19 9.48
C VAL A 203 2.67 -10.69 9.08
N VAL A 204 1.72 -10.59 10.02
CA VAL A 204 0.38 -10.08 9.74
C VAL A 204 0.40 -8.59 9.41
N MET A 205 1.25 -7.81 10.08
CA MET A 205 1.44 -6.39 9.76
C MET A 205 2.04 -6.19 8.38
N GLU A 206 3.04 -6.99 8.00
CA GLU A 206 3.61 -6.97 6.65
C GLU A 206 2.54 -7.29 5.60
N GLN A 207 1.72 -8.32 5.83
CA GLN A 207 0.61 -8.66 4.93
C GLN A 207 -0.42 -7.53 4.80
N LEU A 208 -0.76 -6.86 5.91
CA LEU A 208 -1.67 -5.71 5.91
C LEU A 208 -1.10 -4.57 5.07
N PHE A 209 0.16 -4.21 5.31
CA PHE A 209 0.77 -3.08 4.62
C PHE A 209 1.06 -3.36 3.14
N ASP A 210 1.43 -4.60 2.81
CA ASP A 210 1.55 -5.02 1.41
C ASP A 210 0.19 -4.92 0.67
N ASP A 211 -0.91 -5.33 1.30
CA ASP A 211 -2.24 -5.21 0.69
C ASP A 211 -2.67 -3.75 0.54
N ILE A 212 -2.48 -2.92 1.57
CA ILE A 212 -2.75 -1.46 1.52
C ILE A 212 -1.96 -0.79 0.38
N PHE A 213 -0.68 -1.13 0.18
CA PHE A 213 0.09 -0.53 -0.92
C PHE A 213 -0.42 -0.94 -2.30
N ILE A 214 -0.87 -2.19 -2.47
CA ILE A 214 -1.47 -2.65 -3.72
C ILE A 214 -2.84 -1.98 -3.94
N HIS A 215 -3.65 -1.90 -2.88
CA HIS A 215 -4.93 -1.22 -2.84
C HIS A 215 -4.79 0.23 -3.31
N ILE A 216 -3.98 1.04 -2.60
CA ILE A 216 -3.77 2.45 -2.95
C ILE A 216 -3.20 2.59 -4.36
N PHE A 217 -2.34 1.67 -4.81
CA PHE A 217 -1.85 1.69 -6.18
C PHE A 217 -2.97 1.49 -7.21
N LYS A 218 -3.87 0.51 -6.99
CA LYS A 218 -5.02 0.28 -7.88
C LYS A 218 -5.90 1.52 -7.96
N GLU A 219 -6.03 2.27 -6.88
CA GLU A 219 -6.80 3.51 -6.86
C GLU A 219 -6.09 4.66 -7.55
N ASN A 220 -4.95 5.10 -6.99
CA ASN A 220 -4.22 6.27 -7.44
C ASN A 220 -3.72 6.14 -8.89
N SER A 221 -3.31 4.94 -9.31
CA SER A 221 -2.64 4.74 -10.60
C SER A 221 -3.55 4.14 -11.68
N ILE A 222 -4.73 3.64 -11.32
CA ILE A 222 -5.65 2.99 -12.26
C ILE A 222 -7.06 3.55 -12.11
N ALA A 223 -7.81 3.25 -11.04
CA ALA A 223 -9.24 3.53 -10.96
C ALA A 223 -9.55 5.04 -10.97
N PHE A 224 -8.82 5.85 -10.22
CA PHE A 224 -9.05 7.30 -10.15
C PHE A 224 -8.67 8.00 -11.48
N PRO A 225 -7.51 7.73 -12.11
CA PRO A 225 -7.21 8.24 -13.45
C PRO A 225 -8.25 7.80 -14.50
N GLU A 226 -8.63 6.52 -14.54
CA GLU A 226 -9.61 6.00 -15.51
C GLU A 226 -11.00 6.63 -15.32
N TYR A 227 -11.36 7.04 -14.09
CA TYR A 227 -12.57 7.81 -13.85
C TYR A 227 -12.43 9.27 -14.32
N ALA A 228 -11.32 9.91 -13.97
CA ALA A 228 -11.06 11.31 -14.33
C ALA A 228 -10.98 11.53 -15.85
N GLU A 229 -10.57 10.52 -16.62
CA GLU A 229 -10.47 10.56 -18.08
C GLU A 229 -11.80 10.31 -18.82
N GLN A 230 -12.90 9.95 -18.14
CA GLN A 230 -14.22 9.72 -18.74
C GLN A 230 -14.96 11.00 -19.18
N VAL A 231 -14.24 12.05 -19.56
CA VAL A 231 -14.78 13.36 -19.99
C VAL A 231 -15.59 13.27 -21.28
#